data_AF-A0A1P8YAY1-F1
#
_entry.id   AF-A0A1P8YAY1-F1
#
_cell.length_a   1.000
_cell.length_b   1.000
_cell.length_c   1.000
_cell.angle_alpha   90.00
_cell.angle_beta   90.00
_cell.angle_gamma   90.00
#
_symmetry.space_group_name_H-M   'P 1'
#
loop_
_entity.id
_entity.type
_entity.pdbx_description
1 polymer ?
#
loop_
_entity_poly.entity_id
_entity_poly.type
_entity_poly.pdbx_seq_one_letter_code
_entity_poly.pdbx_strand_id
1 'polypeptide(L)'
;MRKGYDRDEVRNYFERFDAELRVTATDRDAAAAQARDLAQQLEDSRDEIDDLRKDVDRLSVPPTTAEGMSERISRMLRLASDEASEVRATAQSEAAELVSIAEQDGAALRGKYEGLLAELEDRRNAMEVEHTQTMATARTEAARLVEKAQSEAAQLQADSEARRNEVQQDFEITMSERRTKVVSAVNELEATSKAEAERRLTDATNEARRRLQTATEQAEKRIAHAKELAEELRVLRGRVLAQLLGIRGQLDSVPAMLASVNREGELLDGAGDSAGRNTPAKDEDEDTDGGDAPEASEKSEKSEESVKTNVG
;
A
#
# COMPACT_ATOMS: atom_id res chain seq x y z
N MET A 1 10.09 23.79 150.20
CA MET A 1 9.06 23.88 149.14
C MET A 1 7.70 24.05 149.82
N ARG A 2 6.93 25.10 149.51
CA ARG A 2 5.59 25.30 150.09
C ARG A 2 4.59 25.30 148.94
N LYS A 3 3.87 24.18 148.75
CA LYS A 3 2.75 24.07 147.81
C LYS A 3 1.58 24.92 148.33
N GLY A 4 1.59 26.21 148.02
CA GLY A 4 0.36 26.99 147.95
C GLY A 4 -0.26 26.77 146.57
N TYR A 5 -1.60 26.78 146.50
CA TYR A 5 -2.28 26.94 145.21
C TYR A 5 -1.91 28.30 144.62
N ASP A 6 -1.64 28.34 143.33
CA ASP A 6 -1.51 29.61 142.62
C ASP A 6 -2.90 30.28 142.57
N ARG A 7 -2.94 31.53 143.01
CA ARG A 7 -4.19 32.28 143.19
C ARG A 7 -4.75 32.74 141.84
N ASP A 8 -3.89 32.92 140.86
CA ASP A 8 -4.24 33.31 139.51
C ASP A 8 -4.57 32.07 138.66
N GLU A 9 -3.95 30.92 138.90
CA GLU A 9 -4.40 29.63 138.35
C GLU A 9 -5.85 29.30 138.75
N VAL A 10 -6.18 29.41 140.05
CA VAL A 10 -7.54 29.17 140.55
C VAL A 10 -8.53 30.21 140.01
N ARG A 11 -8.13 31.48 139.87
CA ARG A 11 -8.96 32.51 139.24
C ARG A 11 -9.24 32.20 137.76
N ASN A 12 -8.20 31.90 136.98
CA ASN A 12 -8.33 31.51 135.58
C ASN A 12 -9.21 30.26 135.41
N TYR A 13 -9.13 29.29 136.34
CA TYR A 13 -10.03 28.13 136.34
C TYR A 13 -11.50 28.53 136.57
N PHE A 14 -11.79 29.39 137.56
CA PHE A 14 -13.15 29.86 137.79
C PHE A 14 -13.67 30.74 136.65
N GLU A 15 -12.88 31.67 136.12
CA GLU A 15 -13.27 32.53 134.99
C GLU A 15 -13.52 31.71 133.71
N ARG A 16 -12.72 30.66 133.47
CA ARG A 16 -12.96 29.68 132.42
C ARG A 16 -14.25 28.89 132.66
N PHE A 17 -14.48 28.40 133.88
CA PHE A 17 -15.70 27.65 134.21
C PHE A 17 -16.96 28.52 134.08
N ASP A 18 -16.88 29.79 134.47
CA ASP A 18 -17.92 30.80 134.30
C ASP A 18 -18.18 31.12 132.81
N ALA A 19 -17.16 31.01 131.96
CA ALA A 19 -17.31 31.12 130.50
C ALA A 19 -17.96 29.85 129.90
N GLU A 20 -17.51 28.66 130.28
CA GLU A 20 -18.08 27.37 129.86
C GLU A 20 -19.56 27.23 130.33
N LEU A 21 -19.90 27.74 131.51
CA LEU A 21 -21.26 27.76 132.04
C LEU A 21 -22.15 28.81 131.34
N ARG A 22 -21.59 29.95 130.90
CA ARG A 22 -22.30 30.89 130.00
C ARG A 22 -22.57 30.28 128.63
N VAL A 23 -21.56 29.65 128.01
CA VAL A 23 -21.68 28.99 126.70
C VAL A 23 -22.75 27.88 126.75
N THR A 24 -22.67 26.98 127.72
CA THR A 24 -23.69 25.91 127.87
C THR A 24 -25.07 26.44 128.23
N ALA A 25 -25.19 27.59 128.91
CA ALA A 25 -26.48 28.27 129.09
C ALA A 25 -27.02 28.85 127.77
N THR A 26 -26.19 29.50 126.95
CA THR A 26 -26.62 29.98 125.62
C THR A 26 -26.95 28.84 124.67
N ASP A 27 -26.21 27.75 124.70
CA ASP A 27 -26.47 26.55 123.87
C ASP A 27 -27.79 25.88 124.29
N ARG A 28 -28.04 25.77 125.60
CA ARG A 28 -29.33 25.30 126.15
C ARG A 28 -30.48 26.19 125.69
N ASP A 29 -30.31 27.51 125.75
CA ASP A 29 -31.39 28.45 125.45
C ASP A 29 -31.64 28.56 123.94
N ALA A 30 -30.61 28.39 123.10
CA ALA A 30 -30.73 28.21 121.66
C ALA A 30 -31.42 26.88 121.31
N ALA A 31 -31.03 25.77 121.93
CA ALA A 31 -31.69 24.47 121.74
C ALA A 31 -33.15 24.51 122.21
N ALA A 32 -33.45 25.22 123.31
CA ALA A 32 -34.81 25.44 123.78
C ALA A 32 -35.61 26.37 122.86
N ALA A 33 -34.98 27.30 122.14
CA ALA A 33 -35.64 28.09 121.09
C ALA A 33 -35.98 27.22 119.88
N GLN A 34 -35.02 26.44 119.37
CA GLN A 34 -35.21 25.47 118.28
C GLN A 34 -36.28 24.42 118.62
N ALA A 35 -36.32 23.91 119.85
CA ALA A 35 -37.34 22.97 120.30
C ALA A 35 -38.75 23.57 120.35
N ARG A 36 -38.90 24.89 120.56
CA ARG A 36 -40.20 25.58 120.48
C ARG A 36 -40.61 25.85 119.04
N ASP A 37 -39.67 26.25 118.19
CA ASP A 37 -39.90 26.46 116.75
C ASP A 37 -40.32 25.16 116.05
N LEU A 38 -39.61 24.06 116.29
CA LEU A 38 -40.00 22.73 115.81
C LEU A 38 -41.32 22.24 116.41
N ALA A 39 -41.67 22.62 117.65
CA ALA A 39 -42.97 22.30 118.23
C ALA A 39 -44.11 23.06 117.52
N GLN A 40 -43.91 24.36 117.22
CA GLN A 40 -44.87 25.15 116.45
C GLN A 40 -45.07 24.57 115.05
N GLN A 41 -43.98 24.32 114.32
CA GLN A 41 -44.05 23.72 112.98
C GLN A 41 -44.74 22.35 112.96
N LEU A 42 -44.59 21.56 114.03
CA LEU A 42 -45.30 20.29 114.21
C LEU A 42 -46.78 20.46 114.59
N GLU A 43 -47.17 21.57 115.21
CA GLU A 43 -48.56 21.90 115.53
C GLU A 43 -49.27 22.46 114.27
N ASP A 44 -48.64 23.41 113.58
CA ASP A 44 -49.09 23.93 112.27
C ASP A 44 -49.29 22.80 111.26
N SER A 45 -48.33 21.87 111.16
CA SER A 45 -48.42 20.69 110.27
C SER A 45 -49.51 19.70 110.69
N ARG A 46 -49.90 19.64 111.98
CA ARG A 46 -50.99 18.77 112.45
C ARG A 46 -52.34 19.37 112.13
N ASP A 47 -52.51 20.68 112.33
CA ASP A 47 -53.72 21.39 111.98
C ASP A 47 -53.97 21.32 110.47
N GLU A 48 -52.94 21.51 109.63
CA GLU A 48 -53.03 21.29 108.17
C GLU A 48 -53.41 19.85 107.82
N ILE A 49 -52.80 18.84 108.46
CA ILE A 49 -53.14 17.43 108.24
C ILE A 49 -54.59 17.12 108.67
N ASP A 50 -55.07 17.68 109.77
CA ASP A 50 -56.44 17.44 110.25
C ASP A 50 -57.49 18.21 109.45
N ASP A 51 -57.19 19.39 108.91
CA ASP A 51 -58.06 20.06 107.93
C ASP A 51 -58.09 19.31 106.58
N LEU A 52 -56.94 18.85 106.07
CA LEU A 52 -56.88 17.98 104.88
C LEU A 52 -57.67 16.67 105.09
N ARG A 53 -57.66 16.09 106.30
CA ARG A 53 -58.49 14.93 106.66
C ARG A 53 -59.99 15.25 106.62
N LYS A 54 -60.43 16.37 107.22
CA LYS A 54 -61.84 16.80 107.19
C LYS A 54 -62.33 16.98 105.75
N ASP A 55 -61.51 17.55 104.87
CA ASP A 55 -61.83 17.72 103.46
C ASP A 55 -61.81 16.40 102.68
N VAL A 56 -60.88 15.47 102.95
CA VAL A 56 -60.87 14.13 102.37
C VAL A 56 -62.11 13.33 102.80
N ASP A 57 -62.50 13.37 104.07
CA ASP A 57 -63.71 12.71 104.58
C ASP A 57 -64.95 13.27 103.88
N ARG A 58 -65.07 14.60 103.80
CA ARG A 58 -66.13 15.33 103.07
C ARG A 58 -66.19 14.97 101.58
N LEU A 59 -65.06 14.64 100.95
CA LEU A 59 -64.97 14.22 99.54
C LEU A 59 -65.16 12.71 99.34
N SER A 60 -64.92 11.89 100.36
CA SER A 60 -65.08 10.43 100.30
C SER A 60 -66.54 10.00 100.26
N VAL A 61 -67.40 10.71 101.01
CA VAL A 61 -68.85 10.46 101.09
C VAL A 61 -69.53 10.91 99.78
N PRO A 62 -70.54 10.17 99.26
CA PRO A 62 -71.33 10.62 98.12
C PRO A 62 -71.99 11.99 98.41
N PRO A 63 -71.85 13.00 97.53
CA PRO A 63 -72.28 14.37 97.83
C PRO A 63 -73.81 14.47 97.90
N THR A 64 -74.33 14.72 99.10
CA THR A 64 -75.77 14.89 99.37
C THR A 64 -76.26 16.35 99.18
N THR A 65 -75.37 17.28 98.84
CA THR A 65 -75.67 18.71 98.64
C THR A 65 -75.23 19.19 97.25
N ALA A 66 -75.99 20.14 96.68
CA ALA A 66 -75.68 20.72 95.36
C ALA A 66 -74.35 21.50 95.34
N GLU A 67 -73.99 22.09 96.47
CA GLU A 67 -72.74 22.82 96.66
C GLU A 67 -71.53 21.87 96.60
N GLY A 68 -71.57 20.75 97.33
CA GLY A 68 -70.53 19.71 97.29
C GLY A 68 -70.40 19.02 95.91
N MET A 69 -71.49 18.90 95.15
CA MET A 69 -71.41 18.46 93.74
C MET A 69 -70.67 19.50 92.88
N SER A 70 -71.00 20.78 93.03
CA SER A 70 -70.37 21.88 92.28
C SER A 70 -68.88 22.01 92.59
N GLU A 71 -68.51 21.85 93.86
CA GLU A 71 -67.14 21.91 94.39
C GLU A 71 -66.28 20.68 93.99
N ARG A 72 -66.93 19.58 93.58
CA ARG A 72 -66.26 18.39 93.00
C ARG A 72 -66.10 18.55 91.48
N ILE A 73 -67.11 19.10 90.81
CA ILE A 73 -67.05 19.42 89.37
C ILE A 73 -65.97 20.46 89.07
N SER A 74 -65.82 21.52 89.88
CA SER A 74 -64.79 22.54 89.68
C SER A 74 -63.37 21.97 89.82
N ARG A 75 -63.13 21.10 90.82
CA ARG A 75 -61.86 20.37 90.96
C ARG A 75 -61.60 19.39 89.82
N MET A 76 -62.63 18.66 89.35
CA MET A 76 -62.52 17.75 88.21
C MET A 76 -62.24 18.49 86.89
N LEU A 77 -62.87 19.65 86.65
CA LEU A 77 -62.59 20.50 85.49
C LEU A 77 -61.18 21.11 85.55
N ARG A 78 -60.70 21.47 86.74
CA ARG A 78 -59.33 21.95 86.94
C ARG A 78 -58.32 20.84 86.63
N LEU A 79 -58.49 19.66 87.24
CA LEU A 79 -57.61 18.50 87.00
C LEU A 79 -57.59 18.10 85.52
N ALA A 80 -58.75 18.06 84.85
CA ALA A 80 -58.83 17.79 83.41
C ALA A 80 -58.19 18.92 82.55
N SER A 81 -58.17 20.17 83.02
CA SER A 81 -57.49 21.28 82.34
C SER A 81 -55.97 21.22 82.55
N ASP A 82 -55.52 20.78 83.73
CA ASP A 82 -54.11 20.60 84.06
C ASP A 82 -53.55 19.39 83.27
N GLU A 83 -54.25 18.25 83.27
CA GLU A 83 -53.96 17.05 82.46
C GLU A 83 -53.97 17.34 80.95
N ALA A 84 -54.97 18.09 80.45
CA ALA A 84 -54.99 18.52 79.04
C ALA A 84 -53.88 19.53 78.69
N SER A 85 -53.26 20.18 79.69
CA SER A 85 -52.09 21.04 79.49
C SER A 85 -50.80 20.23 79.49
N GLU A 86 -50.69 19.22 80.35
CA GLU A 86 -49.60 18.24 80.37
C GLU A 86 -49.54 17.45 79.06
N VAL A 87 -50.67 16.89 78.60
CA VAL A 87 -50.77 16.16 77.31
C VAL A 87 -50.42 17.05 76.11
N ARG A 88 -50.66 18.37 76.20
CA ARG A 88 -50.21 19.31 75.16
C ARG A 88 -48.72 19.60 75.24
N ALA A 89 -48.16 19.72 76.44
CA ALA A 89 -46.73 19.97 76.63
C ALA A 89 -45.89 18.76 76.19
N THR A 90 -46.30 17.53 76.53
CA THR A 90 -45.64 16.30 76.07
C THR A 90 -45.73 16.16 74.55
N ALA A 91 -46.92 16.27 73.97
CA ALA A 91 -47.09 16.20 72.51
C ALA A 91 -46.33 17.29 71.74
N GLN A 92 -46.16 18.49 72.31
CA GLN A 92 -45.31 19.55 71.74
C GLN A 92 -43.82 19.22 71.85
N SER A 93 -43.38 18.63 72.96
CA SER A 93 -42.00 18.17 73.13
C SER A 93 -41.65 17.03 72.17
N GLU A 94 -42.51 16.01 72.07
CA GLU A 94 -42.37 14.89 71.14
C GLU A 94 -42.36 15.37 69.68
N ALA A 95 -43.24 16.31 69.31
CA ALA A 95 -43.25 16.90 67.97
C ALA A 95 -41.97 17.68 67.67
N ALA A 96 -41.43 18.43 68.64
CA ALA A 96 -40.17 19.16 68.48
C ALA A 96 -38.96 18.21 68.35
N GLU A 97 -38.94 17.11 69.11
CA GLU A 97 -37.93 16.07 69.01
C GLU A 97 -37.98 15.38 67.63
N LEU A 98 -39.16 14.97 67.18
CA LEU A 98 -39.36 14.33 65.87
C LEU A 98 -38.94 15.25 64.70
N VAL A 99 -39.24 16.56 64.78
CA VAL A 99 -38.78 17.54 63.79
C VAL A 99 -37.26 17.67 63.82
N SER A 100 -36.65 17.78 65.02
CA SER A 100 -35.19 17.89 65.15
C SER A 100 -34.46 16.66 64.61
N ILE A 101 -34.98 15.45 64.84
CA ILE A 101 -34.42 14.20 64.27
C ILE A 101 -34.54 14.22 62.74
N ALA A 102 -35.71 14.57 62.20
CA ALA A 102 -35.93 14.65 60.74
C ALA A 102 -35.05 15.70 60.05
N GLU A 103 -34.79 16.85 60.70
CA GLU A 103 -33.87 17.87 60.20
C GLU A 103 -32.41 17.40 60.23
N GLN A 104 -31.99 16.70 61.29
CA GLN A 104 -30.66 16.09 61.42
C GLN A 104 -30.43 15.00 60.36
N ASP A 105 -31.38 14.08 60.17
CA ASP A 105 -31.31 13.07 59.11
C ASP A 105 -31.30 13.70 57.71
N GLY A 106 -32.12 14.73 57.48
CA GLY A 106 -32.14 15.50 56.24
C GLY A 106 -30.82 16.24 55.97
N ALA A 107 -30.15 16.76 57.00
CA ALA A 107 -28.80 17.33 56.89
C ALA A 107 -27.74 16.25 56.60
N ALA A 108 -27.79 15.13 57.33
CA ALA A 108 -26.86 14.01 57.16
C ALA A 108 -26.99 13.33 55.78
N LEU A 109 -28.20 13.26 55.21
CA LEU A 109 -28.41 12.79 53.84
C LEU A 109 -27.89 13.77 52.79
N ARG A 110 -28.14 15.08 52.95
CA ARG A 110 -27.58 16.11 52.05
C ARG A 110 -26.06 16.06 52.00
N GLY A 111 -25.38 16.08 53.15
CA GLY A 111 -23.92 15.99 53.20
C GLY A 111 -23.34 14.71 52.58
N LYS A 112 -24.05 13.57 52.67
CA LYS A 112 -23.66 12.33 51.98
C LYS A 112 -23.79 12.45 50.45
N TYR A 113 -24.87 13.04 49.95
CA TYR A 113 -25.04 13.23 48.51
C TYR A 113 -24.10 14.31 47.94
N GLU A 114 -23.85 15.39 48.68
CA GLU A 114 -22.86 16.41 48.33
C GLU A 114 -21.45 15.81 48.22
N GLY A 115 -21.05 14.96 49.19
CA GLY A 115 -19.79 14.23 49.13
C GLY A 115 -19.69 13.25 47.96
N LEU A 116 -20.76 12.49 47.66
CA LEU A 116 -20.81 11.58 46.51
C LEU A 116 -20.77 12.32 45.16
N LEU A 117 -21.39 13.50 45.07
CA LEU A 117 -21.31 14.35 43.88
C LEU A 117 -19.88 14.87 43.67
N ALA A 118 -19.23 15.35 44.74
CA ALA A 118 -17.83 15.79 44.67
C ALA A 118 -16.89 14.64 44.25
N GLU A 119 -17.03 13.43 44.81
CA GLU A 119 -16.23 12.26 44.41
C GLU A 119 -16.44 11.90 42.92
N LEU A 120 -17.68 11.99 42.43
CA LEU A 120 -17.99 11.74 41.02
C LEU A 120 -17.44 12.84 40.09
N GLU A 121 -17.44 14.10 40.52
CA GLU A 121 -16.84 15.21 39.78
C GLU A 121 -15.30 15.09 39.74
N ASP A 122 -14.64 14.85 40.88
CA ASP A 122 -13.19 14.63 40.94
C ASP A 122 -12.77 13.42 40.09
N ARG A 123 -13.50 12.30 40.19
CA ARG A 123 -13.24 11.10 39.38
C ARG A 123 -13.47 11.36 37.88
N ARG A 124 -14.50 12.13 37.52
CA ARG A 124 -14.72 12.54 36.12
C ARG A 124 -13.57 13.41 35.61
N ASN A 125 -13.18 14.42 36.38
CA ASN A 125 -12.08 15.33 36.04
C ASN A 125 -10.76 14.56 35.85
N ALA A 126 -10.45 13.61 36.74
CA ALA A 126 -9.30 12.72 36.61
C ALA A 126 -9.34 11.90 35.31
N MET A 127 -10.47 11.24 35.00
CA MET A 127 -10.62 10.48 33.76
C MET A 127 -10.55 11.34 32.50
N GLU A 128 -11.06 12.58 32.52
CA GLU A 128 -10.94 13.52 31.39
C GLU A 128 -9.49 13.99 31.19
N VAL A 129 -8.73 14.20 32.27
CA VAL A 129 -7.29 14.50 32.21
C VAL A 129 -6.48 13.31 31.69
N GLU A 130 -6.70 12.10 32.21
CA GLU A 130 -6.03 10.88 31.73
C GLU A 130 -6.38 10.58 30.26
N HIS A 131 -7.63 10.75 29.86
CA HIS A 131 -8.06 10.54 28.47
C HIS A 131 -7.44 11.57 27.52
N THR A 132 -7.44 12.86 27.89
CA THR A 132 -6.84 13.90 27.04
C THR A 132 -5.31 13.75 26.92
N GLN A 133 -4.62 13.35 28.00
CA GLN A 133 -3.19 13.04 27.96
C GLN A 133 -2.89 11.81 27.10
N THR A 134 -3.58 10.68 27.31
CA THR A 134 -3.35 9.45 26.53
C THR A 134 -3.67 9.66 25.05
N MET A 135 -4.74 10.40 24.71
CA MET A 135 -5.04 10.77 23.32
C MET A 135 -3.99 11.72 22.71
N ALA A 136 -3.41 12.65 23.48
CA ALA A 136 -2.35 13.53 23.01
C ALA A 136 -1.06 12.75 22.71
N THR A 137 -0.64 11.85 23.62
CA THR A 137 0.50 10.95 23.41
C THR A 137 0.29 10.05 22.19
N ALA A 138 -0.85 9.35 22.12
CA ALA A 138 -1.15 8.45 21.00
C ALA A 138 -1.18 9.16 19.64
N ARG A 139 -1.71 10.40 19.57
CA ARG A 139 -1.65 11.23 18.35
C ARG A 139 -0.22 11.62 17.98
N THR A 140 0.62 11.94 18.95
CA THR A 140 2.02 12.33 18.75
C THR A 140 2.85 11.13 18.27
N GLU A 141 2.66 9.96 18.87
CA GLU A 141 3.30 8.71 18.45
C GLU A 141 2.84 8.26 17.06
N ALA A 142 1.54 8.35 16.76
CA ALA A 142 1.00 8.06 15.44
C ALA A 142 1.56 9.00 14.36
N ALA A 143 1.65 10.30 14.64
CA ALA A 143 2.26 11.27 13.72
C ALA A 143 3.74 10.94 13.43
N ARG A 144 4.52 10.66 14.49
CA ARG A 144 5.93 10.23 14.38
C ARG A 144 6.09 8.91 13.61
N LEU A 145 5.17 7.96 13.77
CA LEU A 145 5.17 6.69 13.03
C LEU A 145 4.91 6.92 11.55
N VAL A 146 3.92 7.77 11.20
CA VAL A 146 3.58 8.12 9.83
C VAL A 146 4.72 8.89 9.15
N GLU A 147 5.30 9.88 9.82
CA GLU A 147 6.48 10.62 9.33
C GLU A 147 7.65 9.68 9.05
N LYS A 148 7.96 8.77 9.99
CA LYS A 148 9.01 7.76 9.80
C LYS A 148 8.72 6.87 8.59
N ALA A 149 7.52 6.31 8.51
CA ALA A 149 7.13 5.43 7.40
C ALA A 149 7.15 6.14 6.04
N GLN A 150 6.77 7.43 5.98
CA GLN A 150 6.88 8.26 4.78
C GLN A 150 8.35 8.50 4.40
N SER A 151 9.24 8.73 5.37
CA SER A 151 10.68 8.89 5.10
C SER A 151 11.35 7.60 4.61
N GLU A 152 11.00 6.45 5.18
CA GLU A 152 11.50 5.14 4.76
C GLU A 152 10.97 4.76 3.36
N ALA A 153 9.70 5.06 3.07
CA ALA A 153 9.12 4.87 1.73
C ALA A 153 9.76 5.79 0.68
N ALA A 154 10.04 7.05 1.02
CA ALA A 154 10.70 7.99 0.12
C ALA A 154 12.16 7.59 -0.17
N GLN A 155 12.89 7.11 0.83
CA GLN A 155 14.23 6.54 0.66
C GLN A 155 14.20 5.31 -0.25
N LEU A 156 13.32 4.34 0.03
CA LEU A 156 13.20 3.13 -0.79
C LEU A 156 12.78 3.42 -2.24
N GLN A 157 11.92 4.43 -2.46
CA GLN A 157 11.55 4.89 -3.80
C GLN A 157 12.78 5.49 -4.51
N ALA A 158 13.52 6.40 -3.85
CA ALA A 158 14.71 7.03 -4.42
C ALA A 158 15.80 6.01 -4.76
N ASP A 159 16.09 5.06 -3.87
CA ASP A 159 17.02 3.93 -4.13
C ASP A 159 16.55 3.08 -5.33
N SER A 160 15.25 2.83 -5.42
CA SER A 160 14.67 2.04 -6.52
C SER A 160 14.65 2.80 -7.85
N GLU A 161 14.57 4.12 -7.84
CA GLU A 161 14.73 4.97 -9.03
C GLU A 161 16.20 5.08 -9.43
N ALA A 162 17.12 5.28 -8.49
CA ALA A 162 18.56 5.31 -8.73
C ALA A 162 19.03 4.02 -9.42
N ARG A 163 18.68 2.84 -8.89
CA ARG A 163 19.02 1.54 -9.50
C ARG A 163 18.39 1.33 -10.87
N ARG A 164 17.18 1.84 -11.11
CA ARG A 164 16.55 1.78 -12.45
C ARG A 164 17.28 2.66 -13.45
N ASN A 165 17.74 3.85 -13.03
CA ASN A 165 18.52 4.76 -13.87
C ASN A 165 19.92 4.20 -14.15
N GLU A 166 20.58 3.58 -13.17
CA GLU A 166 21.87 2.88 -13.30
C GLU A 166 21.79 1.75 -14.33
N VAL A 167 20.84 0.81 -14.15
CA VAL A 167 20.62 -0.30 -15.10
C VAL A 167 20.25 0.19 -16.50
N GLN A 168 19.48 1.28 -16.62
CA GLN A 168 19.15 1.88 -17.91
C GLN A 168 20.39 2.49 -18.60
N GLN A 169 21.27 3.17 -17.86
CA GLN A 169 22.51 3.73 -18.40
C GLN A 169 23.48 2.62 -18.85
N ASP A 170 23.68 1.59 -18.04
CA ASP A 170 24.51 0.43 -18.40
C ASP A 170 23.97 -0.29 -19.64
N PHE A 171 22.64 -0.42 -19.75
CA PHE A 171 21.99 -1.00 -20.93
C PHE A 171 22.18 -0.13 -22.18
N GLU A 172 21.99 1.19 -22.08
CA GLU A 172 22.20 2.13 -23.18
C GLU A 172 23.66 2.14 -23.66
N ILE A 173 24.62 2.15 -22.74
CA ILE A 173 26.06 2.05 -23.05
C ILE A 173 26.32 0.72 -23.77
N THR A 174 25.94 -0.41 -23.18
CA THR A 174 26.16 -1.77 -23.74
C THR A 174 25.52 -1.93 -25.12
N MET A 175 24.30 -1.41 -25.32
CA MET A 175 23.58 -1.49 -26.59
C MET A 175 24.11 -0.50 -27.63
N SER A 176 24.62 0.67 -27.23
CA SER A 176 25.30 1.60 -28.14
C SER A 176 26.63 1.03 -28.65
N GLU A 177 27.41 0.38 -27.78
CA GLU A 177 28.60 -0.38 -28.16
C GLU A 177 28.26 -1.52 -29.10
N ARG A 178 27.26 -2.35 -28.75
CA ARG A 178 26.83 -3.49 -29.58
C ARG A 178 26.34 -3.03 -30.95
N ARG A 179 25.54 -1.96 -31.01
CA ARG A 179 25.08 -1.35 -32.26
C ARG A 179 26.27 -0.87 -33.10
N THR A 180 27.23 -0.20 -32.48
CA THR A 180 28.44 0.30 -33.18
C THR A 180 29.27 -0.85 -33.76
N LYS A 181 29.51 -1.91 -32.98
CA LYS A 181 30.25 -3.13 -33.39
C LYS A 181 29.54 -3.89 -34.52
N VAL A 182 28.20 -3.96 -34.50
CA VAL A 182 27.41 -4.57 -35.58
C VAL A 182 27.44 -3.70 -36.84
N VAL A 183 27.32 -2.37 -36.72
CA VAL A 183 27.38 -1.46 -37.88
C VAL A 183 28.77 -1.46 -38.52
N SER A 184 29.86 -1.49 -37.73
CA SER A 184 31.21 -1.61 -38.30
C SER A 184 31.41 -2.94 -39.04
N ALA A 185 31.00 -4.07 -38.44
CA ALA A 185 31.10 -5.38 -39.07
C ALA A 185 30.27 -5.49 -40.37
N VAL A 186 29.09 -4.88 -40.43
CA VAL A 186 28.29 -4.80 -41.68
C VAL A 186 28.99 -3.94 -42.73
N ASN A 187 29.53 -2.78 -42.35
CA ASN A 187 30.27 -1.90 -43.26
C ASN A 187 31.55 -2.57 -43.80
N GLU A 188 32.26 -3.33 -42.97
CA GLU A 188 33.45 -4.11 -43.34
C GLU A 188 33.08 -5.26 -44.30
N LEU A 189 31.99 -5.98 -44.04
CA LEU A 189 31.46 -7.02 -44.92
C LEU A 189 31.00 -6.45 -46.27
N GLU A 190 30.32 -5.31 -46.28
CA GLU A 190 29.97 -4.60 -47.51
C GLU A 190 31.20 -4.13 -48.28
N ALA A 191 32.19 -3.54 -47.62
CA ALA A 191 33.41 -3.03 -48.26
C ALA A 191 34.24 -4.17 -48.86
N THR A 192 34.42 -5.27 -48.14
CA THR A 192 35.11 -6.46 -48.64
C THR A 192 34.35 -7.13 -49.79
N SER A 193 33.03 -7.31 -49.66
CA SER A 193 32.18 -7.86 -50.73
C SER A 193 32.24 -7.02 -52.01
N LYS A 194 32.15 -5.69 -51.90
CA LYS A 194 32.29 -4.76 -53.05
C LYS A 194 33.68 -4.86 -53.68
N ALA A 195 34.75 -4.83 -52.87
CA ALA A 195 36.12 -4.95 -53.37
C ALA A 195 36.41 -6.31 -54.05
N GLU A 196 35.82 -7.41 -53.58
CA GLU A 196 35.91 -8.69 -54.28
C GLU A 196 35.08 -8.73 -55.57
N ALA A 197 33.89 -8.13 -55.58
CA ALA A 197 33.05 -8.04 -56.78
C ALA A 197 33.75 -7.20 -57.87
N GLU A 198 34.36 -6.07 -57.50
CA GLU A 198 35.19 -5.24 -58.38
C GLU A 198 36.37 -6.03 -58.94
N ARG A 199 37.12 -6.78 -58.11
CA ARG A 199 38.22 -7.66 -58.58
C ARG A 199 37.74 -8.71 -59.57
N ARG A 200 36.65 -9.42 -59.25
CA ARG A 200 36.05 -10.43 -60.16
C ARG A 200 35.62 -9.81 -61.49
N LEU A 201 35.06 -8.59 -61.46
CA LEU A 201 34.71 -7.85 -62.68
C LEU A 201 35.94 -7.40 -63.47
N THR A 202 37.01 -6.91 -62.83
CA THR A 202 38.25 -6.54 -63.54
C THR A 202 38.94 -7.74 -64.17
N ASP A 203 39.01 -8.87 -63.45
CA ASP A 203 39.65 -10.10 -63.93
C ASP A 203 38.87 -10.70 -65.10
N ALA A 204 37.54 -10.81 -64.96
CA ALA A 204 36.67 -11.26 -66.06
C ALA A 204 36.75 -10.34 -67.29
N THR A 205 36.81 -9.02 -67.08
CA THR A 205 36.95 -8.05 -68.18
C THR A 205 38.31 -8.17 -68.88
N ASN A 206 39.39 -8.38 -68.13
CA ASN A 206 40.74 -8.51 -68.67
C ASN A 206 40.91 -9.84 -69.43
N GLU A 207 40.38 -10.94 -68.92
CA GLU A 207 40.35 -12.22 -69.62
C GLU A 207 39.43 -12.18 -70.85
N ALA A 208 38.29 -11.49 -70.79
CA ALA A 208 37.44 -11.27 -71.97
C ALA A 208 38.17 -10.46 -73.05
N ARG A 209 38.88 -9.38 -72.68
CA ARG A 209 39.74 -8.61 -73.60
C ARG A 209 40.83 -9.50 -74.21
N ARG A 210 41.50 -10.33 -73.40
CA ARG A 210 42.55 -11.26 -73.86
C ARG A 210 42.01 -12.28 -74.86
N ARG A 211 40.84 -12.86 -74.61
CA ARG A 211 40.15 -13.80 -75.52
C ARG A 211 39.75 -13.11 -76.82
N LEU A 212 39.18 -11.90 -76.74
CA LEU A 212 38.83 -11.10 -77.91
C LEU A 212 40.07 -10.77 -78.76
N GLN A 213 41.15 -10.29 -78.16
CA GLN A 213 42.42 -10.03 -78.87
C GLN A 213 42.98 -11.30 -79.52
N THR A 214 42.99 -12.42 -78.80
CA THR A 214 43.48 -13.70 -79.35
C THR A 214 42.61 -14.15 -80.53
N ALA A 215 41.29 -13.96 -80.45
CA ALA A 215 40.36 -14.27 -81.53
C ALA A 215 40.50 -13.32 -82.73
N THR A 216 40.71 -12.02 -82.52
CA THR A 216 40.95 -11.06 -83.61
C THR A 216 42.29 -11.33 -84.29
N GLU A 217 43.36 -11.58 -83.54
CA GLU A 217 44.65 -11.99 -84.12
C GLU A 217 44.53 -13.28 -84.95
N GLN A 218 43.76 -14.28 -84.47
CA GLN A 218 43.50 -15.51 -85.25
C GLN A 218 42.65 -15.25 -86.50
N ALA A 219 41.65 -14.36 -86.41
CA ALA A 219 40.83 -13.96 -87.56
C ALA A 219 41.66 -13.19 -88.59
N GLU A 220 42.51 -12.26 -88.17
CA GLU A 220 43.44 -11.51 -89.02
C GLU A 220 44.45 -12.44 -89.70
N LYS A 221 45.05 -13.39 -88.96
CA LYS A 221 45.94 -14.43 -89.52
C LYS A 221 45.21 -15.29 -90.57
N ARG A 222 43.96 -15.69 -90.32
CA ARG A 222 43.12 -16.42 -91.29
C ARG A 222 42.77 -15.57 -92.51
N ILE A 223 42.45 -14.29 -92.34
CA ILE A 223 42.14 -13.34 -93.43
C ILE A 223 43.39 -13.05 -94.27
N ALA A 224 44.56 -12.93 -93.66
CA ALA A 224 45.83 -12.76 -94.36
C ALA A 224 46.16 -13.99 -95.21
N HIS A 225 46.13 -15.19 -94.62
CA HIS A 225 46.33 -16.46 -95.32
C HIS A 225 45.29 -16.69 -96.44
N ALA A 226 44.03 -16.30 -96.23
CA ALA A 226 43.00 -16.38 -97.27
C ALA A 226 43.22 -15.38 -98.42
N LYS A 227 43.78 -14.19 -98.14
CA LYS A 227 44.21 -13.23 -99.18
C LYS A 227 45.43 -13.72 -99.95
N GLU A 228 46.38 -14.33 -99.26
CA GLU A 228 47.58 -14.94 -99.86
C GLU A 228 47.18 -16.06 -100.82
N LEU A 229 46.37 -17.03 -100.36
CA LEU A 229 45.78 -18.07 -101.23
C LEU A 229 44.94 -17.48 -102.38
N ALA A 230 44.21 -16.38 -102.16
CA ALA A 230 43.43 -15.75 -103.21
C ALA A 230 44.32 -15.10 -104.29
N GLU A 231 45.46 -14.52 -103.93
CA GLU A 231 46.45 -14.01 -104.88
C GLU A 231 47.26 -15.14 -105.54
N GLU A 232 47.57 -16.24 -104.84
CA GLU A 232 48.12 -17.45 -105.47
C GLU A 232 47.16 -18.01 -106.53
N LEU A 233 45.87 -18.15 -106.20
CA LEU A 233 44.82 -18.55 -107.14
C LEU A 233 44.64 -17.53 -108.28
N ARG A 234 44.82 -16.23 -108.03
CA ARG A 234 44.82 -15.19 -109.05
C ARG A 234 46.00 -15.34 -110.02
N VAL A 235 47.20 -15.59 -109.50
CA VAL A 235 48.43 -15.81 -110.28
C VAL A 235 48.35 -17.12 -111.07
N LEU A 236 47.85 -18.20 -110.46
CA LEU A 236 47.61 -19.48 -111.14
C LEU A 236 46.55 -19.33 -112.24
N ARG A 237 45.42 -18.65 -111.96
CA ARG A 237 44.41 -18.34 -112.98
C ARG A 237 44.97 -17.45 -114.09
N GLY A 238 45.83 -16.48 -113.78
CA GLY A 238 46.54 -15.67 -114.76
C GLY A 238 47.46 -16.50 -115.64
N ARG A 239 48.20 -17.45 -115.06
CA ARG A 239 49.06 -18.41 -115.79
C ARG A 239 48.24 -19.34 -116.68
N VAL A 240 47.12 -19.89 -116.18
CA VAL A 240 46.21 -20.73 -116.97
C VAL A 240 45.55 -19.95 -118.10
N LEU A 241 45.14 -18.70 -117.87
CA LEU A 241 44.61 -17.83 -118.92
C LEU A 241 45.69 -17.48 -119.97
N ALA A 242 46.94 -17.26 -119.56
CA ALA A 242 48.06 -17.07 -120.49
C ALA A 242 48.37 -18.35 -121.29
N GLN A 243 48.28 -19.53 -120.67
CA GLN A 243 48.39 -20.83 -121.37
C GLN A 243 47.24 -21.05 -122.35
N LEU A 244 45.98 -20.74 -121.96
CA LEU A 244 44.82 -20.83 -122.85
C LEU A 244 44.86 -19.81 -123.99
N LEU A 245 45.40 -18.61 -123.77
CA LEU A 245 45.68 -17.64 -124.83
C LEU A 245 46.83 -18.10 -125.75
N GLY A 246 47.85 -18.77 -125.21
CA GLY A 246 48.92 -19.41 -125.98
C GLY A 246 48.38 -20.54 -126.87
N ILE A 247 47.60 -21.44 -126.30
CA ILE A 247 46.90 -22.52 -127.02
C ILE A 247 45.93 -21.94 -128.05
N ARG A 248 45.21 -20.86 -127.72
CA ARG A 248 44.36 -20.16 -128.68
C ARG A 248 45.17 -19.55 -129.83
N GLY A 249 46.32 -18.92 -129.57
CA GLY A 249 47.22 -18.45 -130.64
C GLY A 249 47.80 -19.59 -131.49
N GLN A 250 48.00 -20.77 -130.88
CA GLN A 250 48.38 -21.99 -131.59
C GLN A 250 47.22 -22.60 -132.40
N LEU A 251 45.96 -22.29 -132.06
CA LEU A 251 44.76 -22.71 -132.82
C LEU A 251 44.37 -21.68 -133.89
N ASP A 252 44.49 -20.39 -133.62
CA ASP A 252 44.26 -19.29 -134.58
C ASP A 252 45.29 -19.33 -135.74
N SER A 253 46.41 -20.07 -135.60
CA SER A 253 47.37 -20.36 -136.69
C SER A 253 47.06 -21.66 -137.47
N VAL A 254 46.16 -22.53 -137.00
CA VAL A 254 45.75 -23.75 -137.75
C VAL A 254 45.02 -23.42 -139.06
N PRO A 255 44.09 -22.44 -139.15
CA PRO A 255 43.51 -22.02 -140.43
C PRO A 255 44.53 -21.58 -141.48
N ALA A 256 45.66 -20.98 -141.06
CA ALA A 256 46.73 -20.58 -141.97
C ALA A 256 47.56 -21.77 -142.48
N MET A 257 47.70 -22.83 -141.68
CA MET A 257 48.39 -24.07 -142.06
C MET A 257 47.50 -25.03 -142.88
N LEU A 258 46.18 -24.98 -142.72
CA LEU A 258 45.25 -25.81 -143.50
C LEU A 258 44.98 -25.22 -144.91
N ALA A 259 45.26 -23.95 -145.15
CA ALA A 259 45.08 -23.29 -146.44
C ALA A 259 46.15 -23.68 -147.50
N SER A 260 47.24 -24.35 -147.11
CA SER A 260 48.38 -24.67 -147.99
C SER A 260 48.47 -26.14 -148.42
N VAL A 261 47.68 -27.04 -147.83
CA VAL A 261 47.75 -28.50 -148.09
C VAL A 261 46.35 -29.11 -148.33
N ASN A 262 45.45 -28.38 -148.99
CA ASN A 262 44.21 -28.98 -149.49
C ASN A 262 43.85 -28.49 -150.91
N ARG A 263 44.51 -29.13 -151.90
CA ARG A 263 44.13 -29.10 -153.31
C ARG A 263 44.23 -30.53 -153.89
N GLU A 264 43.64 -31.50 -153.21
CA GLU A 264 43.40 -32.86 -153.73
C GLU A 264 42.45 -33.64 -152.80
N GLY A 265 41.42 -34.29 -153.36
CA GLY A 265 40.67 -35.35 -152.66
C GLY A 265 39.35 -34.97 -151.96
N GLU A 266 38.30 -34.65 -152.72
CA GLU A 266 36.93 -35.00 -152.28
C GLU A 266 36.73 -36.53 -152.34
N LEU A 267 35.88 -37.12 -151.49
CA LEU A 267 34.81 -38.11 -151.84
C LEU A 267 34.21 -38.84 -150.61
N LEU A 268 32.86 -38.96 -150.62
CA LEU A 268 31.99 -39.98 -149.96
C LEU A 268 31.99 -40.05 -148.41
N ASP A 269 30.95 -39.59 -147.70
CA ASP A 269 29.59 -40.19 -147.55
C ASP A 269 29.54 -41.52 -146.76
N GLY A 270 28.56 -41.68 -145.85
CA GLY A 270 28.31 -42.93 -145.09
C GLY A 270 27.90 -42.75 -143.61
N ALA A 271 26.69 -43.22 -143.26
CA ALA A 271 26.11 -43.18 -141.91
C ALA A 271 26.50 -44.37 -140.99
N GLY A 272 26.18 -44.32 -139.69
CA GLY A 272 26.22 -45.50 -138.80
C GLY A 272 26.01 -45.22 -137.30
N ASP A 273 25.12 -45.98 -136.65
CA ASP A 273 24.67 -45.81 -135.24
C ASP A 273 25.22 -46.92 -134.28
N SER A 274 25.11 -46.66 -132.96
CA SER A 274 24.85 -47.62 -131.86
C SER A 274 25.95 -48.19 -130.93
N ALA A 275 25.67 -48.03 -129.62
CA ALA A 275 25.70 -49.01 -128.51
C ALA A 275 26.99 -49.46 -127.74
N GLY A 276 26.90 -49.41 -126.39
CA GLY A 276 27.67 -50.20 -125.38
C GLY A 276 28.00 -49.40 -124.09
N ARG A 277 27.45 -49.64 -122.88
CA ARG A 277 27.58 -50.76 -121.89
C ARG A 277 28.96 -50.82 -121.17
N ASN A 278 29.10 -51.02 -119.84
CA ASN A 278 28.13 -51.24 -118.73
C ASN A 278 28.77 -51.20 -117.30
N THR A 279 28.03 -50.78 -116.24
CA THR A 279 28.03 -51.32 -114.82
C THR A 279 29.30 -51.28 -113.91
N PRO A 280 29.24 -51.59 -112.57
CA PRO A 280 28.25 -51.21 -111.51
C PRO A 280 28.80 -51.00 -110.05
N ALA A 281 27.92 -50.60 -109.09
CA ALA A 281 27.71 -51.18 -107.72
C ALA A 281 28.84 -51.20 -106.63
N LYS A 282 28.60 -51.23 -105.30
CA LYS A 282 27.39 -51.04 -104.41
C LYS A 282 27.82 -50.94 -102.89
N ASP A 283 26.96 -50.35 -102.03
CA ASP A 283 26.55 -50.79 -100.66
C ASP A 283 27.44 -50.76 -99.39
N GLU A 284 26.94 -50.90 -98.13
CA GLU A 284 25.66 -50.65 -97.35
C GLU A 284 25.99 -51.07 -95.86
N ASP A 285 25.49 -50.54 -94.72
CA ASP A 285 25.20 -49.14 -94.31
C ASP A 285 25.83 -48.76 -92.92
N GLU A 286 25.25 -48.67 -91.70
CA GLU A 286 23.98 -49.01 -91.01
C GLU A 286 23.72 -47.99 -89.82
N ASP A 287 22.82 -48.25 -88.85
CA ASP A 287 22.04 -47.28 -88.02
C ASP A 287 22.31 -47.11 -86.49
N THR A 288 21.74 -46.01 -85.91
CA THR A 288 20.89 -45.90 -84.67
C THR A 288 20.70 -44.40 -84.32
N ASP A 289 19.54 -43.73 -84.28
CA ASP A 289 18.17 -43.98 -83.72
C ASP A 289 18.09 -43.92 -82.17
N GLY A 290 17.17 -43.17 -81.52
CA GLY A 290 16.10 -42.28 -82.04
C GLY A 290 15.24 -41.56 -80.98
N GLY A 291 14.27 -40.74 -81.44
CA GLY A 291 13.15 -40.12 -80.67
C GLY A 291 13.46 -38.92 -79.75
N ASP A 292 12.50 -38.10 -79.29
CA ASP A 292 11.17 -37.65 -79.81
C ASP A 292 10.73 -36.38 -79.00
N ALA A 293 9.59 -35.75 -79.31
CA ALA A 293 8.97 -34.59 -78.64
C ALA A 293 8.02 -35.04 -77.46
N PRO A 294 7.12 -34.21 -76.82
CA PRO A 294 6.74 -32.81 -77.04
C PRO A 294 6.40 -31.93 -75.77
N GLU A 295 5.88 -30.73 -76.03
CA GLU A 295 4.85 -29.91 -75.33
C GLU A 295 4.64 -29.81 -73.78
N ALA A 296 4.62 -28.54 -73.33
CA ALA A 296 3.56 -27.85 -72.52
C ALA A 296 3.40 -28.00 -70.99
N SER A 297 2.63 -27.05 -70.43
CA SER A 297 2.05 -26.96 -69.05
C SER A 297 3.03 -26.67 -67.88
N GLU A 298 2.64 -26.10 -66.72
CA GLU A 298 1.71 -25.02 -66.30
C GLU A 298 1.90 -24.82 -64.75
N LYS A 299 1.35 -23.75 -64.13
CA LYS A 299 1.20 -23.58 -62.65
C LYS A 299 2.51 -23.44 -61.82
N SER A 300 2.53 -23.08 -60.52
CA SER A 300 1.66 -22.23 -59.65
C SER A 300 2.44 -21.96 -58.32
N GLU A 301 1.83 -21.21 -57.37
CA GLU A 301 2.31 -20.84 -56.01
C GLU A 301 3.30 -19.65 -56.00
N LYS A 302 3.09 -18.55 -55.26
CA LYS A 302 2.06 -18.14 -54.27
C LYS A 302 1.99 -18.93 -52.96
N SER A 303 2.88 -18.62 -52.03
CA SER A 303 2.74 -18.86 -50.59
C SER A 303 2.38 -17.56 -49.84
N GLU A 304 1.09 -17.39 -49.54
CA GLU A 304 0.63 -16.40 -48.54
C GLU A 304 0.59 -17.07 -47.16
N GLU A 305 1.65 -16.91 -46.36
CA GLU A 305 1.58 -17.32 -44.95
C GLU A 305 1.04 -16.19 -44.08
N SER A 306 -0.25 -16.27 -43.75
CA SER A 306 -0.94 -15.35 -42.83
C SER A 306 -1.44 -16.08 -41.59
N VAL A 307 -0.52 -16.41 -40.68
CA VAL A 307 -0.88 -16.98 -39.37
C VAL A 307 -1.47 -15.89 -38.48
N LYS A 308 -2.75 -16.04 -38.14
CA LYS A 308 -3.44 -15.19 -37.17
C LYS A 308 -3.09 -15.56 -35.73
N THR A 309 -3.01 -14.51 -34.93
CA THR A 309 -3.33 -14.47 -33.50
C THR A 309 -4.42 -15.46 -33.04
N ASN A 310 -4.03 -16.33 -32.11
CA ASN A 310 -4.74 -16.62 -30.84
C ASN A 310 -3.64 -17.02 -29.84
N VAL A 311 -3.49 -16.44 -28.65
CA VAL A 311 -4.47 -16.22 -27.57
C VAL A 311 -4.97 -17.55 -27.00
N GLY A 312 -4.31 -17.95 -25.91
CA GLY A 312 -4.57 -19.10 -25.06
C GLY A 312 -3.66 -18.97 -23.84
#